data_AF-A0A4Q5XLN3-F1
#
_entry.id   AF-A0A4Q5XLN3-F1
#
_cell.length_a   1.000
_cell.length_b   1.000
_cell.length_c   1.000
_cell.angle_alpha   90.00
_cell.angle_beta   90.00
_cell.angle_gamma   90.00
#
_symmetry.space_group_name_H-M   'P 1'
#
loop_
_entity.id
_entity.type
_entity.pdbx_description
1 polymer ?
#
loop_
_entity_poly.entity_id
_entity_poly.type
_entity_poly.pdbx_seq_one_letter_code
_entity_poly.pdbx_strand_id
1 'polypeptide(L)'
;MRARIGKSASDRQASDPDLLLQVAAGQLGGLGELYDRYQAPLRSFILRVTRDAHDADDLVHATFLTAAQCASRYDGRACCRPWLIGIAAQLLRRRRRSFGRIAFLLGALERSLPRSSDPRGMLQARSDTERALAKLSEAKRITVLMAEVEGLSCEEIACALDIPIGTVWTRLHAARRELRISLSEPTFGSAE
;
A
#
# COMPACT_ATOMS: atom_id res chain seq x y z
N MET A 1 11.95 -38.73 -40.15
CA MET A 1 13.02 -37.76 -39.82
C MET A 1 12.44 -36.35 -39.84
N ARG A 2 12.06 -35.81 -38.68
CA ARG A 2 12.24 -34.41 -38.27
C ARG A 2 11.82 -34.28 -36.81
N ALA A 3 12.70 -33.65 -36.06
CA ALA A 3 12.94 -33.86 -34.66
C ALA A 3 11.90 -33.17 -33.76
N ARG A 4 11.68 -33.80 -32.60
CA ARG A 4 11.13 -33.19 -31.39
C ARG A 4 11.92 -31.91 -31.08
N ILE A 5 11.27 -30.75 -31.18
CA ILE A 5 11.72 -29.57 -30.42
C ILE A 5 11.03 -29.70 -29.07
N GLY A 6 11.80 -30.12 -28.08
CA GLY A 6 11.36 -30.26 -26.72
C GLY A 6 10.77 -28.94 -26.20
N LYS A 7 9.59 -29.04 -25.59
CA LYS A 7 9.12 -28.08 -24.61
C LYS A 7 10.14 -28.11 -23.47
N SER A 8 11.15 -27.26 -23.57
CA SER A 8 12.28 -27.21 -22.63
C SER A 8 11.78 -26.75 -21.27
N ALA A 9 12.42 -27.27 -20.23
CA ALA A 9 12.17 -27.05 -18.82
C ALA A 9 12.20 -25.57 -18.36
N SER A 10 11.10 -24.83 -18.50
CA SER A 10 10.93 -23.53 -17.83
C SER A 10 9.49 -23.32 -17.36
N ASP A 11 9.19 -23.73 -16.13
CA ASP A 11 8.08 -23.11 -15.39
C ASP A 11 8.22 -23.26 -13.86
N ARG A 12 9.46 -23.25 -13.35
CA ARG A 12 9.65 -22.90 -11.94
C ARG A 12 9.67 -21.40 -11.87
N GLN A 13 8.48 -20.82 -11.68
CA GLN A 13 8.34 -19.41 -11.39
C GLN A 13 9.27 -19.06 -10.21
N ALA A 14 10.21 -18.15 -10.43
CA ALA A 14 11.23 -17.83 -9.44
C ALA A 14 10.57 -17.28 -8.16
N SER A 15 11.08 -17.71 -7.01
CA SER A 15 10.58 -17.29 -5.71
C SER A 15 10.89 -15.80 -5.48
N ASP A 16 10.09 -15.13 -4.66
CA ASP A 16 10.34 -13.71 -4.35
C ASP A 16 11.75 -13.45 -3.76
N PRO A 17 12.28 -14.30 -2.85
CA PRO A 17 13.67 -14.19 -2.41
C PRO A 17 14.67 -14.26 -3.56
N ASP A 18 14.51 -15.21 -4.49
CA ASP A 18 15.43 -15.36 -5.62
C ASP A 18 15.41 -14.12 -6.52
N LEU A 19 14.20 -13.61 -6.81
CA LEU A 19 14.03 -12.39 -7.59
C LEU A 19 14.67 -11.18 -6.90
N LEU A 20 14.50 -11.04 -5.58
CA LEU A 20 15.12 -9.95 -4.82
C LEU A 20 16.64 -10.07 -4.72
N LEU A 21 17.20 -11.28 -4.69
CA LEU A 21 18.65 -11.50 -4.79
C LEU A 21 19.18 -11.08 -6.17
N GLN A 22 18.45 -11.39 -7.25
CA GLN A 22 18.81 -10.92 -8.60
C GLN A 22 18.79 -9.40 -8.68
N VAL A 23 17.77 -8.75 -8.11
CA VAL A 23 17.68 -7.29 -8.04
C VAL A 23 18.84 -6.69 -7.25
N ALA A 24 19.18 -7.27 -6.10
CA ALA A 24 20.33 -6.85 -5.29
C ALA A 24 21.67 -6.99 -6.05
N ALA A 25 21.76 -7.96 -6.97
CA ALA A 25 22.90 -8.14 -7.88
C ALA A 25 22.86 -7.22 -9.12
N GLY A 26 21.88 -6.32 -9.23
CA GLY A 26 21.73 -5.37 -10.34
C GLY A 26 21.07 -5.96 -11.59
N GLN A 27 20.47 -7.15 -11.49
CA GLN A 27 19.80 -7.79 -12.63
C GLN A 27 18.37 -7.26 -12.77
N LEU A 28 18.11 -6.53 -13.87
CA LEU A 28 16.81 -5.90 -14.13
C LEU A 28 15.66 -6.91 -14.30
N GLY A 29 15.97 -8.14 -14.76
CA GLY A 29 14.95 -9.19 -14.95
C GLY A 29 14.19 -9.54 -13.68
N GLY A 30 14.88 -9.58 -12.53
CA GLY A 30 14.25 -9.84 -11.24
C GLY A 30 13.23 -8.76 -10.84
N LEU A 31 13.53 -7.50 -11.16
CA LEU A 31 12.64 -6.38 -10.83
C LEU A 31 11.40 -6.38 -11.72
N GLY A 32 11.56 -6.70 -13.01
CA GLY A 32 10.44 -6.79 -13.95
C GLY A 32 9.42 -7.85 -13.53
N GLU A 33 9.87 -9.05 -13.20
CA GLU A 33 9.00 -10.13 -12.73
C GLU A 33 8.26 -9.76 -11.42
N LEU A 34 8.96 -9.12 -10.47
CA LEU A 34 8.34 -8.62 -9.24
C LEU A 34 7.31 -7.52 -9.53
N TYR A 35 7.61 -6.63 -10.47
CA TYR A 35 6.69 -5.57 -10.90
C TYR A 35 5.40 -6.19 -11.45
N ASP A 36 5.50 -7.09 -12.43
CA ASP A 36 4.35 -7.75 -13.05
C ASP A 36 3.51 -8.51 -12.02
N ARG A 37 4.15 -9.18 -11.06
CA ARG A 37 3.48 -9.93 -10.00
C ARG A 37 2.73 -9.04 -9.00
N TYR A 38 3.29 -7.89 -8.64
CA TYR A 38 2.82 -7.12 -7.49
C TYR A 38 2.29 -5.71 -7.79
N GLN A 39 2.41 -5.20 -9.01
CA GLN A 39 1.92 -3.85 -9.35
C GLN A 39 0.40 -3.69 -9.08
N ALA A 40 -0.43 -4.65 -9.49
CA ALA A 40 -1.87 -4.55 -9.35
C ALA A 40 -2.36 -4.72 -7.90
N PRO A 41 -1.87 -5.71 -7.12
CA PRO A 41 -2.15 -5.79 -5.68
C PRO A 41 -1.68 -4.54 -4.92
N LEU A 42 -0.48 -4.04 -5.22
CA LEU A 42 0.07 -2.86 -4.56
C LEU A 42 -0.74 -1.60 -4.89
N ARG A 43 -1.10 -1.41 -6.16
CA ARG A 43 -1.99 -0.33 -6.61
C ARG A 43 -3.34 -0.40 -5.90
N SER A 44 -3.90 -1.59 -5.77
CA SER A 44 -5.18 -1.81 -5.07
C SER A 44 -5.08 -1.42 -3.58
N PHE A 45 -3.98 -1.79 -2.92
CA PHE A 45 -3.69 -1.33 -1.55
C PHE A 45 -3.59 0.20 -1.49
N ILE A 46 -2.81 0.81 -2.39
CA ILE A 46 -2.61 2.27 -2.42
C ILE A 46 -3.95 2.98 -2.64
N LEU A 47 -4.80 2.54 -3.58
CA LEU A 47 -6.12 3.12 -3.83
C LEU A 47 -7.10 2.94 -2.67
N ARG A 48 -6.98 1.86 -1.88
CA ARG A 48 -7.77 1.72 -0.65
C ARG A 48 -7.29 2.70 0.42
N VAL A 49 -6.01 3.04 0.43
CA VAL A 49 -5.41 3.97 1.39
C VAL A 49 -5.62 5.43 0.99
N THR A 50 -5.28 5.78 -0.24
CA THR A 50 -5.32 7.12 -0.82
C THR A 50 -6.67 7.38 -1.46
N ARG A 51 -7.22 8.57 -1.24
CA ARG A 51 -8.50 8.99 -1.86
C ARG A 51 -8.31 9.59 -3.26
N ASP A 52 -7.08 9.53 -3.78
CA ASP A 52 -6.64 10.16 -5.02
C ASP A 52 -5.99 9.08 -5.91
N ALA A 53 -6.56 8.86 -7.08
CA ALA A 53 -6.13 7.82 -8.01
C ALA A 53 -4.91 8.22 -8.85
N HIS A 54 -4.66 9.52 -9.04
CA HIS A 54 -3.56 9.99 -9.88
C HIS A 54 -2.19 9.75 -9.22
N ASP A 55 -2.18 9.77 -7.88
CA ASP A 55 -0.99 9.49 -7.08
C ASP A 55 -0.64 8.00 -6.96
N ALA A 56 -1.53 7.10 -7.37
CA ALA A 56 -1.37 5.66 -7.11
C ALA A 56 -0.27 5.03 -7.96
N ASP A 57 -0.26 5.33 -9.27
CA ASP A 57 0.71 4.74 -10.20
C ASP A 57 2.13 5.26 -9.92
N ASP A 58 2.28 6.53 -9.59
CA ASP A 58 3.57 7.11 -9.17
C ASP A 58 4.08 6.48 -7.87
N LEU A 59 3.19 6.23 -6.91
CA LEU A 59 3.56 5.54 -5.67
C LEU A 59 3.96 4.08 -5.91
N VAL A 60 3.30 3.37 -6.84
CA VAL A 60 3.71 2.02 -7.24
C VAL A 60 5.13 2.06 -7.80
N HIS A 61 5.40 2.93 -8.78
CA HIS A 61 6.74 3.07 -9.36
C HIS A 61 7.79 3.43 -8.31
N ALA A 62 7.53 4.45 -7.48
CA ALA A 62 8.44 4.84 -6.41
C ALA A 62 8.69 3.72 -5.39
N THR A 63 7.70 2.86 -5.15
CA THR A 63 7.85 1.68 -4.29
C THR A 63 8.82 0.68 -4.88
N PHE A 64 8.69 0.34 -6.16
CA PHE A 64 9.62 -0.59 -6.83
C PHE A 64 11.04 -0.01 -6.98
N LEU A 65 11.17 1.29 -7.24
CA LEU A 65 12.48 1.97 -7.23
C LEU A 65 13.13 1.90 -5.86
N THR A 66 12.36 2.14 -4.79
CA THR A 66 12.87 2.02 -3.41
C THR A 66 13.20 0.57 -3.08
N ALA A 67 12.36 -0.39 -3.47
CA ALA A 67 12.60 -1.81 -3.30
C ALA A 67 13.89 -2.26 -3.97
N ALA A 68 14.18 -1.78 -5.18
CA ALA A 68 15.45 -2.07 -5.85
C ALA A 68 16.67 -1.53 -5.06
N GLN A 69 16.56 -0.34 -4.47
CA GLN A 69 17.63 0.24 -3.66
C GLN A 69 17.88 -0.49 -2.34
N CYS A 70 16.84 -1.12 -1.76
CA CYS A 70 16.93 -1.82 -0.48
C CYS A 70 16.79 -3.34 -0.58
N ALA A 71 16.82 -3.92 -1.79
CA ALA A 71 16.62 -5.35 -2.02
C ALA A 71 17.59 -6.23 -1.21
N SER A 72 18.83 -5.77 -1.01
CA SER A 72 19.84 -6.46 -0.19
C SER A 72 19.50 -6.56 1.30
N ARG A 73 18.52 -5.77 1.78
CA ARG A 73 18.04 -5.78 3.17
C ARG A 73 16.77 -6.62 3.36
N TYR A 74 16.29 -7.26 2.29
CA TYR A 74 15.16 -8.15 2.40
C TYR A 74 15.50 -9.34 3.29
N ASP A 75 14.61 -9.67 4.21
CA ASP A 75 14.83 -10.68 5.26
C ASP A 75 14.57 -12.12 4.78
N GLY A 76 14.30 -12.31 3.48
CA GLY A 76 14.18 -13.63 2.86
C GLY A 76 12.83 -14.31 3.06
N ARG A 77 11.78 -13.58 3.48
CA ARG A 77 10.42 -14.13 3.57
C ARG A 77 9.96 -14.69 2.22
N ALA A 78 9.13 -15.73 2.25
CA ALA A 78 8.63 -16.37 1.02
C ALA A 78 7.81 -15.43 0.12
N CYS A 79 7.12 -14.44 0.70
CA CYS A 79 6.29 -13.47 -0.02
C CYS A 79 6.75 -12.05 0.31
N CYS A 80 7.13 -11.26 -0.70
CA CYS A 80 7.62 -9.90 -0.51
C CYS A 80 6.50 -8.84 -0.53
N ARG A 81 5.25 -9.22 -0.85
CA ARG A 81 4.11 -8.30 -0.90
C ARG A 81 3.96 -7.44 0.38
N PRO A 82 4.03 -8.00 1.60
CA PRO A 82 3.89 -7.17 2.80
C PRO A 82 5.06 -6.20 2.99
N TRP A 83 6.27 -6.57 2.55
CA TRP A 83 7.44 -5.70 2.55
C TRP A 83 7.29 -4.53 1.56
N LEU A 84 6.83 -4.80 0.34
CA LEU A 84 6.50 -3.77 -0.65
C LEU A 84 5.43 -2.80 -0.12
N ILE A 85 4.41 -3.32 0.57
CA ILE A 85 3.37 -2.50 1.19
C ILE A 85 3.92 -1.63 2.32
N GLY A 86 4.85 -2.16 3.12
CA GLY A 86 5.57 -1.38 4.13
C GLY A 86 6.33 -0.20 3.50
N ILE A 87 7.04 -0.43 2.39
CA ILE A 87 7.73 0.62 1.63
C ILE A 87 6.72 1.67 1.13
N ALA A 88 5.63 1.24 0.49
CA ALA A 88 4.60 2.15 -0.02
C ALA A 88 3.97 3.00 1.10
N ALA A 89 3.66 2.40 2.25
CA ALA A 89 3.12 3.11 3.40
C ALA A 89 4.11 4.15 3.94
N GLN A 90 5.41 3.86 3.93
CA GLN A 90 6.44 4.80 4.36
C GLN A 90 6.61 5.95 3.36
N LEU A 91 6.55 5.68 2.05
CA LEU A 91 6.56 6.72 1.01
C LEU A 91 5.37 7.65 1.15
N LEU A 92 4.17 7.10 1.39
CA LEU A 92 2.96 7.89 1.61
C LEU A 92 3.08 8.81 2.84
N ARG A 93 3.58 8.29 3.96
CA ARG A 93 3.85 9.09 5.17
C ARG A 93 4.84 10.23 4.89
N ARG A 94 5.93 9.94 4.18
CA ARG A 94 6.96 10.94 3.83
C ARG A 94 6.41 12.03 2.94
N ARG A 95 5.66 11.66 1.89
CA ARG A 95 4.99 12.59 0.98
C ARG A 95 4.07 13.54 1.74
N ARG A 96 3.28 13.02 2.69
CA ARG A 96 2.39 13.83 3.53
C ARG A 96 3.13 14.75 4.50
N ARG A 97 4.22 14.30 5.14
CA ARG A 97 5.07 15.19 5.95
C ARG A 97 5.68 16.30 5.10
N SER A 98 6.09 16.00 3.87
CA SER A 98 6.62 16.99 2.94
C SER A 98 5.55 18.02 2.57
N PHE A 99 4.37 17.58 2.15
CA PHE A 99 3.25 18.49 1.86
C PHE A 99 2.80 19.28 3.09
N GLY A 100 2.79 18.69 4.29
CA GLY A 100 2.48 19.40 5.53
C GLY A 100 3.51 20.48 5.87
N ARG A 101 4.81 20.22 5.65
CA ARG A 101 5.86 21.23 5.81
C ARG A 101 5.77 22.32 4.75
N ILE A 102 5.54 21.97 3.49
CA ILE A 102 5.35 22.93 2.40
C ILE A 102 4.12 23.79 2.66
N ALA A 103 2.98 23.20 3.05
CA ALA A 103 1.77 23.92 3.41
C ALA A 103 1.93 24.76 4.69
N PHE A 104 2.80 24.37 5.63
CA PHE A 104 3.15 25.20 6.78
C PHE A 104 4.02 26.40 6.38
N LEU A 105 5.03 26.18 5.53
CA LEU A 105 5.91 27.23 4.99
C LEU A 105 5.14 28.21 4.10
N LEU A 106 4.23 27.70 3.25
CA LEU A 106 3.34 28.50 2.40
C LEU A 106 2.15 29.07 3.18
N GLY A 107 1.68 28.40 4.24
CA GLY A 107 0.62 28.89 5.13
C GLY A 107 1.08 30.02 6.06
N ALA A 108 2.40 30.19 6.22
CA ALA A 108 2.97 31.44 6.74
C ALA A 108 2.80 32.62 5.76
N LEU A 109 2.44 32.36 4.50
CA LEU A 109 2.19 33.34 3.44
C LEU A 109 0.71 33.46 3.02
N GLU A 110 -0.08 32.37 3.03
CA GLU A 110 -1.48 32.38 2.59
C GLU A 110 -2.39 31.51 3.47
N ARG A 111 -3.26 32.18 4.23
CA ARG A 111 -4.18 31.58 5.21
C ARG A 111 -5.40 30.84 4.62
N SER A 112 -5.45 30.53 3.32
CA SER A 112 -6.74 30.21 2.67
C SER A 112 -6.67 29.27 1.45
N LEU A 113 -6.01 28.11 1.52
CA LEU A 113 -6.22 27.06 0.50
C LEU A 113 -7.07 25.91 1.07
N PRO A 114 -8.25 25.62 0.49
CA PRO A 114 -9.00 24.43 0.82
C PRO A 114 -8.12 23.21 0.51
N ARG A 115 -8.04 22.26 1.43
CA ARG A 115 -7.56 20.92 1.11
C ARG A 115 -8.39 20.45 -0.07
N SER A 116 -7.80 20.29 -1.25
CA SER A 116 -8.45 19.63 -2.39
C SER A 116 -8.65 18.16 -2.02
N SER A 117 -9.70 17.90 -1.23
CA SER A 117 -10.40 16.64 -1.27
C SER A 117 -11.22 16.73 -2.55
N ASP A 118 -10.60 16.51 -3.71
CA ASP A 118 -11.37 16.46 -4.94
C ASP A 118 -12.37 15.31 -4.83
N PRO A 119 -13.70 15.57 -4.82
CA PRO A 119 -14.71 14.53 -4.75
C PRO A 119 -14.85 13.76 -6.08
N ARG A 120 -14.13 14.17 -7.15
CA ARG A 120 -14.30 13.65 -8.51
C ARG A 120 -13.51 12.39 -8.88
N GLY A 121 -12.94 11.68 -7.91
CA GLY A 121 -12.50 10.28 -8.09
C GLY A 121 -13.61 9.25 -7.82
N MET A 122 -14.87 9.68 -7.75
CA MET A 122 -16.02 8.80 -7.54
C MET A 122 -16.57 8.31 -8.88
N LEU A 123 -16.49 6.98 -9.09
CA LEU A 123 -17.36 6.08 -9.87
C LEU A 123 -16.60 4.74 -9.87
N GLN A 124 -17.08 3.55 -9.49
CA GLN A 124 -18.37 2.98 -9.12
C GLN A 124 -18.08 1.71 -8.28
N ALA A 125 -19.05 1.28 -7.47
CA ALA A 125 -19.06 0.11 -6.57
C ALA A 125 -18.35 0.25 -5.19
N ARG A 126 -18.65 1.31 -4.42
CA ARG A 126 -18.24 1.31 -3.00
C ARG A 126 -19.15 0.39 -2.19
N SER A 127 -18.67 -0.82 -1.91
CA SER A 127 -19.19 -1.66 -0.84
C SER A 127 -19.28 -0.86 0.47
N ASP A 128 -20.15 -1.27 1.40
CA ASP A 128 -20.24 -0.66 2.74
C ASP A 128 -18.88 -0.61 3.44
N THR A 129 -18.06 -1.63 3.19
CA THR A 129 -16.67 -1.73 3.64
C THR A 129 -15.80 -0.59 3.13
N GLU A 130 -15.86 -0.25 1.84
CA GLU A 130 -15.06 0.85 1.27
C GLU A 130 -15.49 2.21 1.82
N ARG A 131 -16.80 2.40 2.03
CA ARG A 131 -17.32 3.63 2.67
C ARG A 131 -16.87 3.73 4.13
N ALA A 132 -16.92 2.63 4.88
CA ALA A 132 -16.46 2.57 6.27
C ALA A 132 -14.95 2.83 6.37
N LEU A 133 -14.14 2.22 5.52
CA LEU A 133 -12.70 2.48 5.45
C LEU A 133 -12.42 3.95 5.12
N ALA A 134 -13.18 4.57 4.21
CA ALA A 134 -13.03 5.98 3.89
C ALA A 134 -13.26 6.89 5.11
N LYS A 135 -14.11 6.53 6.09
CA LYS A 135 -14.33 7.32 7.32
C LYS A 135 -13.12 7.34 8.26
N LEU A 136 -12.27 6.32 8.23
CA LEU A 136 -11.07 6.25 9.08
C LEU A 136 -10.06 7.34 8.75
N SER A 137 -9.29 7.76 9.75
CA SER A 137 -8.03 8.49 9.48
C SER A 137 -7.09 7.59 8.66
N GLU A 138 -6.30 8.17 7.76
CA GLU A 138 -5.34 7.43 6.91
C GLU A 138 -4.42 6.51 7.72
N ALA A 139 -3.88 6.98 8.85
CA ALA A 139 -3.02 6.18 9.71
C ALA A 139 -3.72 4.93 10.27
N LYS A 140 -5.00 5.04 10.64
CA LYS A 140 -5.83 3.89 11.06
C LYS A 140 -6.12 2.96 9.88
N ARG A 141 -6.42 3.55 8.71
CA ARG A 141 -6.73 2.81 7.48
C ARG A 141 -5.54 1.96 7.01
N ILE A 142 -4.34 2.54 6.95
CA ILE A 142 -3.10 1.81 6.64
C ILE A 142 -2.91 0.66 7.62
N THR A 143 -2.96 0.95 8.92
CA THR A 143 -2.70 -0.05 9.95
C THR A 143 -3.71 -1.21 9.90
N VAL A 144 -5.00 -0.95 9.69
CA VAL A 144 -6.00 -2.03 9.59
C VAL A 144 -5.90 -2.82 8.28
N LEU A 145 -5.56 -2.17 7.15
CA LEU A 145 -5.35 -2.89 5.89
C LEU A 145 -4.11 -3.80 5.97
N MET A 146 -3.02 -3.32 6.57
CA MET A 146 -1.83 -4.15 6.78
C MET A 146 -2.11 -5.37 7.66
N ALA A 147 -2.93 -5.23 8.71
CA ALA A 147 -3.29 -6.35 9.58
C ALA A 147 -4.29 -7.31 8.93
N GLU A 148 -5.42 -6.80 8.44
CA GLU A 148 -6.56 -7.64 8.05
C GLU A 148 -6.51 -8.11 6.59
N VAL A 149 -5.85 -7.36 5.69
CA VAL A 149 -5.75 -7.71 4.27
C VAL A 149 -4.41 -8.36 3.95
N GLU A 150 -3.32 -7.84 4.53
CA GLU A 150 -1.96 -8.33 4.26
C GLU A 150 -1.49 -9.37 5.29
N GLY A 151 -2.26 -9.58 6.37
CA GLY A 151 -1.97 -10.59 7.38
C GLY A 151 -0.75 -10.28 8.25
N LEU A 152 -0.28 -9.03 8.28
CA LEU A 152 0.90 -8.64 9.04
C LEU A 152 0.64 -8.64 10.55
N SER A 153 1.62 -9.12 11.32
CA SER A 153 1.64 -9.03 12.77
C SER A 153 1.81 -7.58 13.24
N CYS A 154 1.45 -7.31 14.51
CA CYS A 154 1.60 -5.96 15.06
C CYS A 154 3.08 -5.51 15.10
N GLU A 155 3.99 -6.44 15.34
CA GLU A 155 5.45 -6.25 15.30
C GLU A 155 5.92 -5.89 13.89
N GLU A 156 5.44 -6.60 12.88
CA GLU A 156 5.78 -6.36 11.49
C GLU A 156 5.27 -5.00 11.01
N ILE A 157 4.05 -4.63 11.39
CA ILE A 157 3.47 -3.32 11.11
C ILE A 157 4.27 -2.21 11.83
N ALA A 158 4.66 -2.42 13.08
CA ALA A 158 5.45 -1.47 13.86
C ALA A 158 6.80 -1.20 13.18
N CYS A 159 7.48 -2.27 12.73
CA CYS A 159 8.72 -2.19 11.98
C CYS A 159 8.53 -1.47 10.64
N ALA A 160 7.56 -1.90 9.83
CA ALA A 160 7.30 -1.34 8.50
C ALA A 160 6.90 0.14 8.55
N LEU A 161 6.11 0.55 9.55
CA LEU A 161 5.68 1.93 9.72
C LEU A 161 6.64 2.76 10.58
N ASP A 162 7.72 2.19 11.12
CA ASP A 162 8.66 2.89 12.01
C ASP A 162 7.91 3.66 13.13
N ILE A 163 7.11 2.91 13.92
CA ILE A 163 6.33 3.42 15.04
C ILE A 163 6.34 2.42 16.21
N PRO A 164 6.11 2.85 17.47
CA PRO A 164 6.01 1.94 18.60
C PRO A 164 4.88 0.93 18.45
N ILE A 165 5.09 -0.33 18.87
CA ILE A 165 4.06 -1.39 18.81
C ILE A 165 2.78 -1.01 19.55
N GLY A 166 2.88 -0.31 20.69
CA GLY A 166 1.70 0.21 21.41
C GLY A 166 0.86 1.19 20.58
N THR A 167 1.49 1.94 19.66
CA THR A 167 0.77 2.80 18.71
C THR A 167 0.01 1.96 17.68
N VAL A 168 0.57 0.84 17.22
CA VAL A 168 -0.11 -0.10 16.31
C VAL A 168 -1.36 -0.65 16.98
N TRP A 169 -1.24 -1.19 18.19
CA TRP A 169 -2.36 -1.70 18.98
C TRP A 169 -3.46 -0.66 19.16
N THR A 170 -3.08 0.56 19.55
CA THR A 170 -4.03 1.66 19.77
C THR A 170 -4.77 2.02 18.48
N ARG A 171 -4.05 2.07 17.35
CA ARG A 171 -4.66 2.36 16.04
C ARG A 171 -5.58 1.24 15.57
N LEU A 172 -5.18 -0.02 15.72
CA LEU A 172 -6.02 -1.17 15.35
C LEU A 172 -7.31 -1.22 16.17
N HIS A 173 -7.20 -1.06 17.49
CA HIS A 173 -8.37 -1.05 18.36
C HIS A 173 -9.34 0.07 17.99
N ALA A 174 -8.84 1.30 17.78
CA ALA A 174 -9.67 2.42 17.34
C ALA A 174 -10.28 2.19 15.95
N ALA A 175 -9.50 1.67 14.99
CA ALA A 175 -9.95 1.38 13.64
C ALA A 175 -11.08 0.33 13.62
N ARG A 176 -10.90 -0.80 14.32
CA ARG A 176 -11.91 -1.86 14.43
C ARG A 176 -13.20 -1.35 15.06
N ARG A 177 -13.10 -0.53 16.12
CA ARG A 177 -14.26 0.10 16.75
C ARG A 177 -15.01 1.02 15.79
N GLU A 178 -14.31 1.90 15.07
CA GLU A 178 -14.91 2.82 14.09
C GLU A 178 -15.55 2.10 12.90
N LEU A 179 -14.91 1.04 12.40
CA LEU A 179 -15.46 0.18 11.35
C LEU A 179 -16.71 -0.56 11.83
N ARG A 180 -16.68 -1.14 13.03
CA ARG A 180 -17.84 -1.82 13.61
C ARG A 180 -19.05 -0.88 13.69
N ILE A 181 -18.86 0.34 14.20
CA ILE A 181 -19.93 1.35 14.26
C ILE A 181 -20.45 1.67 12.86
N SER A 182 -19.54 1.97 11.93
CA SER A 182 -19.90 2.36 10.56
C SER A 182 -20.61 1.28 9.75
N LEU A 183 -20.36 0.00 10.06
CA LEU A 183 -20.99 -1.15 9.40
C LEU A 183 -22.24 -1.64 10.14
N SER A 184 -22.41 -1.29 11.42
CA SER A 184 -23.60 -1.61 12.22
C SER A 184 -24.72 -0.60 12.09
N GLU A 185 -24.44 0.61 11.60
CA GLU A 185 -25.48 1.56 11.20
C GLU A 185 -26.12 1.02 9.90
N PRO A 186 -27.39 0.56 9.92
CA PRO A 186 -28.09 0.31 8.67
C PRO A 186 -28.05 1.60 7.87
N THR A 187 -27.50 1.53 6.66
CA THR A 187 -27.57 2.65 5.72
C THR A 187 -29.05 2.74 5.35
N PHE A 188 -29.84 3.51 6.10
CA PHE A 188 -31.22 3.84 5.75
C PHE A 188 -31.16 4.74 4.51
N GLY A 189 -30.97 4.10 3.36
CA GLY A 189 -31.22 4.65 2.04
C GLY A 189 -32.50 4.01 1.53
N SER A 190 -33.64 4.48 2.03
CA SER A 190 -34.90 4.41 1.30
C SER A 190 -35.12 5.79 0.72
N ALA A 191 -35.00 5.87 -0.60
CA ALA A 191 -35.47 6.98 -1.39
C ALA A 191 -36.99 7.12 -1.24
N GLU A 192 -37.45 8.34 -1.04
CA GLU A 192 -38.68 8.87 -1.62
C GLU A 192 -38.32 10.15 -2.39
#